data_AF-A0A527FYS8-F1
#
_entry.id   AF-A0A527FYS8-F1
#
_cell.length_a   1.000
_cell.length_b   1.000
_cell.length_c   1.000
_cell.angle_alpha   90.00
_cell.angle_beta   90.00
_cell.angle_gamma   90.00
#
_symmetry.space_group_name_H-M   'P 1'
#
loop_
_entity.id
_entity.type
_entity.pdbx_description
1 polymer ?
#
loop_
_entity_poly.entity_id
_entity_poly.type
_entity_poly.pdbx_seq_one_letter_code
_entity_poly.pdbx_strand_id
1 'polypeptide(L)'
;MHKPLGDLDRLKIALMHDWGLKSLDFDFYLLPQVQGILRKGNWTATAAIYKDADSETARVVALWPGLKNEAYGLACDIGSTTIAMHLVSLLSG
;
A
#
# COMPACT_ATOMS: atom_id res chain seq x y z
N MET A 1 -0.47 -28.72 16.28
CA MET A 1 0.26 -27.48 15.94
C MET A 1 -0.41 -26.88 14.71
N HIS A 2 -1.27 -25.88 14.91
CA HIS A 2 -2.05 -25.23 13.83
C HIS A 2 -1.08 -24.43 12.95
N LYS A 3 -1.21 -24.49 11.61
CA LYS A 3 -0.30 -23.86 10.61
C LYS A 3 0.26 -22.49 11.10
N PRO A 4 1.56 -22.38 11.41
CA PRO A 4 2.14 -21.09 11.76
C PRO A 4 2.19 -20.23 10.48
N LEU A 5 1.39 -19.16 10.44
CA LEU A 5 1.41 -18.18 9.34
C LEU A 5 2.66 -17.29 9.44
N GLY A 6 3.16 -16.82 8.30
CA GLY A 6 4.19 -15.78 8.26
C GLY A 6 3.65 -14.40 8.60
N ASP A 7 4.55 -13.45 8.87
CA ASP A 7 4.19 -12.03 9.08
C ASP A 7 3.49 -11.44 7.85
N LEU A 8 3.97 -11.77 6.66
CA LEU A 8 3.36 -11.38 5.38
C LEU A 8 1.94 -11.93 5.25
N ASP A 9 1.74 -13.22 5.54
CA ASP A 9 0.43 -13.86 5.44
C ASP A 9 -0.57 -13.23 6.41
N ARG A 10 -0.13 -12.97 7.65
CA ARG A 10 -0.95 -12.28 8.67
C ARG A 10 -1.37 -10.90 8.17
N LEU A 11 -0.44 -10.12 7.64
CA LEU A 11 -0.72 -8.79 7.12
C LEU A 11 -1.65 -8.84 5.90
N LYS A 12 -1.44 -9.77 4.97
CA LYS A 12 -2.29 -9.97 3.80
C LYS A 12 -3.73 -10.31 4.21
N ILE A 13 -3.91 -11.24 5.14
CA ILE A 13 -5.24 -11.62 5.65
C ILE A 13 -5.93 -10.41 6.32
N ALA A 14 -5.22 -9.67 7.18
CA ALA A 14 -5.77 -8.51 7.87
C ALA A 14 -6.22 -7.43 6.88
N LEU A 15 -5.37 -7.05 5.92
CA LEU A 15 -5.70 -6.05 4.92
C LEU A 15 -6.87 -6.49 4.02
N MET A 16 -6.91 -7.77 3.62
CA MET A 16 -8.00 -8.28 2.80
C MET A 16 -9.33 -8.26 3.55
N HIS A 17 -9.33 -8.62 4.84
CA HIS A 17 -10.51 -8.59 5.68
C HIS A 17 -11.00 -7.16 5.93
N ASP A 18 -10.11 -6.27 6.40
CA ASP A 18 -10.48 -4.94 6.86
C ASP A 18 -10.90 -4.01 5.72
N TRP A 19 -10.38 -4.23 4.51
CA TRP A 19 -10.66 -3.42 3.32
C TRP A 19 -11.53 -4.14 2.27
N GLY A 20 -12.04 -5.34 2.57
CA GLY A 20 -12.94 -6.09 1.68
C GLY A 20 -12.30 -6.47 0.33
N LEU A 21 -11.00 -6.77 0.31
CA LEU A 21 -10.27 -7.11 -0.91
C LEU A 21 -10.36 -8.62 -1.18
N LYS A 22 -10.74 -8.99 -2.41
CA LYS A 22 -10.78 -10.41 -2.82
C LYS A 22 -9.40 -11.01 -3.00
N SER A 23 -8.45 -10.22 -3.49
CA SER A 23 -7.07 -10.63 -3.74
C SER A 23 -6.15 -9.43 -3.48
N LEU A 24 -5.00 -9.69 -2.86
CA LEU A 24 -4.01 -8.68 -2.50
C LEU A 24 -2.61 -9.27 -2.65
N ASP A 25 -1.74 -8.60 -3.38
CA ASP A 25 -0.31 -8.93 -3.42
C ASP A 25 0.56 -7.78 -2.94
N PHE A 26 1.86 -8.02 -2.84
CA PHE A 26 2.84 -7.04 -2.41
C PHE A 26 3.88 -6.88 -3.52
N ASP A 27 4.35 -5.65 -3.73
CA ASP A 27 5.55 -5.48 -4.57
C ASP A 27 6.74 -6.21 -3.95
N PHE A 28 7.52 -6.89 -4.81
CA PHE A 28 8.60 -7.80 -4.37
C PHE A 28 9.62 -7.14 -3.43
N TYR A 29 9.89 -5.84 -3.62
CA TYR A 29 10.86 -5.10 -2.82
C TYR A 29 10.42 -4.96 -1.34
N LEU A 30 9.12 -5.08 -1.05
CA LEU A 30 8.57 -5.00 0.31
C LEU A 30 8.70 -6.31 1.08
N LEU A 31 8.74 -7.46 0.39
CA LEU A 31 8.76 -8.78 1.03
C LEU A 31 9.85 -8.93 2.11
N PRO A 32 11.13 -8.54 1.88
CA PRO A 32 12.15 -8.63 2.93
C PRO A 32 11.98 -7.59 4.05
N GLN A 33 11.15 -6.56 3.86
CA GLN A 33 10.98 -5.44 4.79
C GLN A 33 9.81 -5.61 5.76
N VAL A 34 8.80 -6.41 5.40
CA VAL A 34 7.53 -6.54 6.14
C VAL A 34 7.75 -6.80 7.63
N GLN A 35 8.57 -7.80 7.97
CA GLN A 35 8.81 -8.15 9.37
C GLN A 35 9.48 -7.00 10.15
N GLY A 36 10.46 -6.33 9.56
CA GLY A 36 11.14 -5.19 10.19
C GLY A 36 10.19 -4.02 10.44
N ILE A 37 9.33 -3.72 9.46
CA ILE A 37 8.33 -2.65 9.55
C ILE A 37 7.30 -2.97 10.64
N LEU A 38 6.74 -4.17 10.64
CA LEU A 38 5.74 -4.58 11.63
C LEU A 38 6.32 -4.55 13.04
N ARG A 39 7.55 -5.05 13.26
CA ARG A 39 8.19 -4.97 14.58
C ARG A 39 8.43 -3.54 15.03
N LYS A 40 8.93 -2.67 14.14
CA LYS A 40 9.15 -1.25 14.44
C LYS A 40 7.84 -0.52 14.77
N GLY A 41 6.74 -0.91 14.14
CA GLY A 41 5.42 -0.38 14.40
C GLY A 41 4.67 -1.06 15.56
N ASN A 42 5.32 -1.90 16.36
CA ASN A 42 4.67 -2.69 17.42
C ASN A 42 3.41 -3.43 16.91
N TRP A 43 3.56 -4.14 15.79
CA TRP A 43 2.51 -4.86 15.08
C TRP A 43 1.40 -3.98 14.48
N THR A 44 1.67 -2.68 14.29
CA THR A 44 0.82 -1.75 13.54
C THR A 44 1.56 -1.20 12.33
N ALA A 45 0.84 -1.01 11.22
CA ALA A 45 1.41 -0.45 10.00
C ALA A 45 0.34 0.28 9.17
N THR A 46 0.80 1.22 8.35
CA THR A 46 0.00 1.82 7.28
C THR A 46 0.46 1.26 5.95
N ALA A 47 -0.48 0.77 5.13
CA ALA A 47 -0.21 0.26 3.79
C ALA A 47 -0.77 1.23 2.73
N ALA A 48 0.05 1.57 1.73
CA ALA A 48 -0.47 2.17 0.50
C ALA A 48 -0.88 1.03 -0.44
N ILE A 49 -2.15 1.06 -0.85
CA ILE A 49 -2.75 0.03 -1.70
C ILE A 49 -3.13 0.66 -3.03
N TYR A 50 -2.57 0.13 -4.12
CA TYR A 50 -2.98 0.43 -5.48
C TYR A 50 -3.95 -0.65 -5.96
N LYS A 51 -5.08 -0.25 -6.55
CA LYS A 51 -5.99 -1.17 -7.25
C LYS A 51 -6.28 -0.59 -8.62
N ASP A 52 -5.89 -1.33 -9.65
CA ASP A 52 -6.23 -1.01 -11.03
C ASP A 52 -7.73 -1.25 -11.26
N ALA A 53 -8.36 -0.42 -12.09
CA ALA A 53 -9.78 -0.54 -12.41
C ALA A 53 -10.11 -1.88 -13.11
N ASP A 54 -9.17 -2.40 -13.89
CA ASP A 54 -9.34 -3.63 -14.67
C ASP A 54 -8.82 -4.89 -13.94
N SER A 55 -8.23 -4.72 -12.73
CA SER A 55 -7.67 -5.82 -11.94
C SER A 55 -8.48 -6.11 -10.68
N GLU A 56 -8.80 -7.39 -10.49
CA GLU A 56 -9.36 -7.89 -9.23
C GLU A 56 -8.32 -7.98 -8.11
N THR A 57 -7.02 -8.05 -8.46
CA THR A 57 -5.92 -8.11 -7.48
C THR A 57 -5.42 -6.72 -7.18
N ALA A 58 -5.61 -6.29 -5.93
CA ALA A 58 -4.98 -5.09 -5.39
C ALA A 58 -3.50 -5.35 -5.05
N ARG A 59 -2.70 -4.30 -4.91
CA ARG A 59 -1.29 -4.41 -4.57
C ARG A 59 -0.88 -3.43 -3.48
N VAL A 60 -0.21 -3.93 -2.45
CA VAL A 60 0.52 -3.09 -1.49
C VAL A 60 1.80 -2.59 -2.18
N VAL A 61 1.85 -1.28 -2.42
CA VAL A 61 2.95 -0.61 -3.13
C VAL A 61 3.90 0.11 -2.17
N ALA A 62 3.49 0.34 -0.92
CA ALA A 62 4.37 0.82 0.15
C ALA A 62 3.80 0.46 1.53
N LEU A 63 4.68 0.39 2.54
CA LEU A 63 4.33 0.04 3.92
C LEU A 63 5.15 0.88 4.90
N TRP A 64 4.51 1.44 5.93
CA TRP A 64 5.16 2.23 6.98
C TRP A 64 4.81 1.69 8.37
N PRO A 65 5.72 1.77 9.35
CA PRO A 65 5.40 1.46 10.75
C PRO A 65 4.49 2.54 11.33
N GLY A 66 3.46 2.15 12.09
CA GLY A 66 2.52 3.10 12.69
C GLY A 66 1.66 3.84 11.67
N LEU A 67 1.15 5.02 12.04
CA LEU A 67 0.23 5.83 11.23
C LEU A 67 0.98 6.73 10.23
N LYS A 68 0.64 6.63 8.94
CA LYS A 68 1.03 7.58 7.88
C LYS A 68 -0.23 8.24 7.32
N ASN A 69 -0.47 9.49 7.70
CA ASN A 69 -1.73 10.20 7.40
C ASN A 69 -1.60 11.27 6.31
N GLU A 70 -0.60 11.15 5.43
CA GLU A 70 -0.38 12.11 4.35
C GLU A 70 0.03 11.36 3.10
N ALA A 71 -0.70 11.61 2.01
CA ALA A 71 -0.39 11.11 0.68
C ALA A 71 -0.71 12.21 -0.33
N TYR A 72 0.16 12.36 -1.32
CA TYR A 72 0.04 13.37 -2.36
C TYR A 72 0.12 12.69 -3.73
N GLY A 73 -0.66 13.21 -4.68
CA GLY A 73 -0.63 12.83 -6.08
C GLY A 73 -0.13 13.98 -6.94
N LEU A 74 0.28 13.66 -8.17
CA LEU A 74 0.69 14.65 -9.16
C LEU A 74 -0.19 14.47 -10.39
N ALA A 75 -0.96 15.50 -10.75
CA ALA A 75 -1.65 15.55 -12.03
C ALA A 75 -0.73 16.20 -13.06
N CYS A 76 -0.39 15.47 -14.11
CA CYS A 76 0.55 15.90 -15.14
C CYS A 76 -0.16 16.13 -16.47
N ASP A 77 0.06 17.30 -17.08
CA ASP A 77 -0.31 17.61 -18.46
C ASP A 77 0.98 17.78 -19.28
N ILE A 78 1.17 16.89 -20.26
CA ILE A 78 2.41 16.79 -21.03
C ILE A 78 2.12 17.14 -22.49
N GLY A 79 2.36 18.40 -22.85
CA GLY A 79 2.39 18.88 -24.23
C GLY A 79 3.79 18.84 -24.83
N SER A 80 3.88 18.95 -26.16
CA SER A 80 5.17 18.96 -26.88
C SER A 80 6.06 20.17 -26.54
N THR A 81 5.47 21.26 -26.08
CA THR A 81 6.17 22.52 -25.72
C THR A 81 6.06 22.85 -24.24
N THR A 82 5.05 22.32 -23.54
CA THR A 82 4.77 22.71 -22.16
C THR A 82 4.40 21.48 -21.35
N ILE A 83 5.01 21.37 -20.17
CA ILE A 83 4.66 20.38 -19.16
C ILE A 83 4.12 21.15 -17.96
N ALA A 84 2.89 20.88 -17.57
CA ALA A 84 2.27 21.42 -16.36
C ALA A 84 2.04 20.31 -15.35
N MET A 85 2.25 20.59 -14.06
CA MET A 85 2.09 19.62 -12.97
C MET A 85 1.40 20.27 -11.79
N HIS A 86 0.35 19.62 -11.27
CA HIS A 86 -0.37 20.05 -10.07
C HIS A 86 -0.17 19.03 -8.96
N LEU A 87 0.40 19.47 -7.84
CA LEU A 87 0.49 18.66 -6.62
C LEU A 87 -0.86 18.70 -5.91
N VAL A 88 -1.40 17.52 -5.60
CA VAL A 88 -2.74 17.34 -5.05
C VAL A 88 -2.65 16.52 -3.77
N SER A 89 -3.39 16.90 -2.74
CA SER A 89 -3.53 16.09 -1.53
C SER A 89 -4.55 14.99 -1.78
N LEU A 90 -4.15 13.72 -1.63
CA LEU A 90 -5.06 12.60 -1.81
C LEU A 90 -6.07 12.44 -0.66
N LEU A 91 -5.88 13.20 0.43
CA LEU A 91 -6.81 13.20 1.56
C LEU A 91 -7.94 14.22 1.39
N SER A 92 -7.64 15.39 0.79
CA SER A 92 -8.61 16.50 0.71
C SER A 92 -9.22 16.69 -0.67
N GLY A 93 -8.60 16.15 -1.73
CA GLY A 93 -8.98 16.47 -3.11
C GLY A 93 -8.46 17.83 -3.51
#